data_AF-A0A923WDY1-F1
#
_entry.id   AF-A0A923WDY1-F1
#
_cell.length_a   1.000
_cell.length_b   1.000
_cell.length_c   1.000
_cell.angle_alpha   90.00
_cell.angle_beta   90.00
_cell.angle_gamma   90.00
#
_symmetry.space_group_name_H-M   'P 1'
#
loop_
_entity.id
_entity.type
_entity.pdbx_description
1 polymer ?
#
loop_
_entity_poly.entity_id
_entity_poly.type
_entity_poly.pdbx_seq_one_letter_code
_entity_poly.pdbx_strand_id
1 'polypeptide(L)'
;MFAVLRFGCLLGLLLGVVVRPARAQPVPSPDENISYLVTFGAKGAPSWGDDDHCQTMFFLVPKLTTGAVYIRVFDPECGGAADECKGIWNTTTDFSVYGGAGAHSSADARGTSPRGSYRAGNLLMQESYAADAATDQHWASFGPFDPKQGELVPEFDGYVFKVVVEGKSGDDGNLYAFYLSSALNENVPIEGGNGFTYEYAFRLPTKPGAQVHLYPFIGQNVVSIKQSNFDADADGQLRLYSVARNGQPGQLSGDNQWSESKHLIDPREKGLSLDMAYTKKSAAPNDVVFYVTDQYDRALPFFAVPLGGKPRYHYTVNIRFK
;
A
#
# COMPACT_ATOMS: atom_id res chain seq x y z
N MET A 1 -21.63 -64.88 34.41
CA MET A 1 -22.03 -63.66 33.68
C MET A 1 -21.55 -62.47 34.49
N PHE A 2 -20.31 -62.01 34.29
CA PHE A 2 -19.76 -60.82 34.96
C PHE A 2 -18.95 -60.05 33.92
N ALA A 3 -19.42 -58.84 33.61
CA ALA A 3 -18.79 -57.92 32.66
C ALA A 3 -17.79 -57.03 33.41
N VAL A 4 -16.56 -57.00 32.90
CA VAL A 4 -15.47 -56.13 33.37
C VAL A 4 -15.62 -54.76 32.69
N LEU A 5 -15.83 -53.71 33.48
CA LEU A 5 -15.86 -52.32 33.02
C LEU A 5 -14.42 -51.84 32.77
N ARG A 6 -14.12 -51.43 31.53
CA ARG A 6 -12.86 -50.74 31.18
C ARG A 6 -13.05 -49.24 31.37
N PHE A 7 -12.23 -48.64 32.23
CA PHE A 7 -12.02 -47.19 32.30
C PHE A 7 -11.18 -46.76 31.10
N GLY A 8 -11.75 -45.94 30.21
CA GLY A 8 -11.02 -45.27 29.13
C GLY A 8 -10.65 -43.85 29.54
N CYS A 9 -9.36 -43.57 29.64
CA CYS A 9 -8.81 -42.21 29.78
C CYS A 9 -9.20 -41.34 28.58
N LEU A 10 -9.88 -40.23 28.82
CA LEU A 10 -10.11 -39.19 27.82
C LEU A 10 -8.91 -38.23 27.81
N LEU A 11 -8.18 -38.29 26.71
CA LEU A 11 -7.05 -37.44 26.35
C LEU A 11 -7.58 -36.04 25.97
N GLY A 12 -7.34 -35.04 26.82
CA GLY A 12 -7.60 -33.64 26.50
C GLY A 12 -6.51 -33.08 25.59
N LEU A 13 -6.75 -33.03 24.28
CA LEU A 13 -5.86 -32.35 23.34
C LEU A 13 -6.24 -30.86 23.30
N LEU A 14 -5.53 -30.03 24.09
CA LEU A 14 -5.57 -28.57 23.91
C LEU A 14 -4.99 -28.23 22.54
N LEU A 15 -5.86 -27.89 21.58
CA LEU A 15 -5.44 -27.19 20.36
C LEU A 15 -4.91 -25.81 20.78
N GLY A 16 -3.59 -25.69 20.88
CA GLY A 16 -2.92 -24.41 20.95
C GLY A 16 -3.26 -23.60 19.70
N VAL A 17 -3.98 -22.50 19.88
CA VAL A 17 -4.08 -21.46 18.86
C VAL A 17 -2.67 -20.94 18.64
N VAL A 18 -2.07 -21.30 17.51
CA VAL A 18 -0.80 -20.70 17.08
C VAL A 18 -1.10 -19.25 16.72
N VAL A 19 -0.90 -18.35 17.67
CA VAL A 19 -0.85 -16.91 17.42
C VAL A 19 0.35 -16.69 16.51
N ARG A 20 0.11 -16.48 15.22
CA ARG A 20 1.16 -16.08 14.30
C ARG A 20 1.62 -14.69 14.74
N PRO A 21 2.93 -14.45 14.89
CA PRO A 21 3.42 -13.10 15.17
C PRO A 21 2.87 -12.17 14.09
N ALA A 22 2.23 -11.08 14.52
CA ALA A 22 1.78 -10.02 13.65
C ALA A 22 2.98 -9.60 12.80
N ARG A 23 2.89 -9.82 11.47
CA ARG A 23 3.94 -9.38 10.57
C ARG A 23 4.01 -7.86 10.65
N ALA A 24 5.23 -7.35 10.69
CA ALA A 24 5.54 -5.92 10.64
C ALA A 24 4.68 -5.23 9.55
N GLN A 25 4.34 -3.96 9.76
CA GLN A 25 3.58 -3.15 8.80
C GLN A 25 4.44 -2.03 8.20
N PRO A 26 5.58 -2.35 7.55
CA PRO A 26 6.21 -1.36 6.69
C PRO A 26 5.30 -1.14 5.47
N VAL A 27 5.35 0.07 4.93
CA VAL A 27 4.71 0.43 3.67
C VAL A 27 5.78 1.01 2.76
N PRO A 28 6.15 0.33 1.68
CA PRO A 28 5.57 -0.92 1.17
C PRO A 28 5.86 -2.13 2.06
N SER A 29 5.01 -3.14 1.98
CA SER A 29 5.23 -4.41 2.69
C SER A 29 6.25 -5.28 1.95
N PRO A 30 6.96 -6.19 2.65
CA PRO A 30 7.87 -7.13 1.98
C PRO A 30 7.13 -8.07 1.03
N ASP A 31 5.83 -8.22 1.22
CA ASP A 31 4.96 -9.05 0.42
C ASP A 31 4.59 -8.41 -0.92
N GLU A 32 4.64 -7.07 -1.01
CA GLU A 32 4.48 -6.28 -2.24
C GLU A 32 5.76 -6.25 -3.08
N ASN A 33 6.94 -6.43 -2.46
CA ASN A 33 8.27 -6.41 -3.11
C ASN A 33 8.54 -5.12 -3.92
N ILE A 34 7.93 -4.01 -3.50
CA ILE A 34 8.22 -2.65 -3.98
C ILE A 34 9.52 -2.17 -3.31
N SER A 35 10.39 -1.48 -4.04
CA SER A 35 11.66 -0.98 -3.47
C SER A 35 11.45 0.21 -2.54
N TYR A 36 10.78 1.25 -3.05
CA TYR A 36 10.47 2.48 -2.32
C TYR A 36 9.17 3.07 -2.87
N LEU A 37 8.47 3.86 -2.06
CA LEU A 37 7.52 4.85 -2.57
C LEU A 37 8.33 6.02 -3.15
N VAL A 38 7.77 6.75 -4.10
CA VAL A 38 8.49 7.87 -4.73
C VAL A 38 7.61 9.10 -4.83
N THR A 39 8.21 10.27 -4.65
CA THR A 39 7.60 11.56 -4.96
C THR A 39 8.67 12.49 -5.50
N PHE A 40 8.48 13.01 -6.70
CA PHE A 40 9.36 13.97 -7.34
C PHE A 40 9.02 15.40 -6.92
N GLY A 41 10.04 16.25 -6.97
CA GLY A 41 9.88 17.70 -6.78
C GLY A 41 8.92 18.32 -7.81
N ALA A 42 8.36 19.48 -7.47
CA ALA A 42 7.33 20.18 -8.28
C ALA A 42 7.77 20.58 -9.72
N LYS A 43 9.05 20.43 -10.07
CA LYS A 43 9.60 20.67 -11.42
C LYS A 43 10.09 19.38 -12.09
N GLY A 44 9.90 18.23 -11.45
CA GLY A 44 10.18 16.92 -12.03
C GLY A 44 9.39 16.73 -13.32
N ALA A 45 10.01 16.13 -14.34
CA ALA A 45 9.27 15.79 -15.54
C ALA A 45 8.43 14.53 -15.28
N PRO A 46 7.15 14.48 -15.70
CA PRO A 46 6.30 13.30 -15.49
C PRO A 46 6.84 12.00 -16.08
N SER A 47 7.70 12.07 -17.11
CA SER A 47 8.40 10.91 -17.70
C SER A 47 9.46 10.26 -16.79
N TRP A 48 9.39 10.53 -15.49
CA TRP A 48 10.19 9.89 -14.45
C TRP A 48 9.30 9.15 -13.45
N GLY A 49 8.06 8.85 -13.84
CA GLY A 49 7.16 7.94 -13.11
C GLY A 49 6.34 8.55 -12.00
N ASP A 50 6.27 9.88 -11.91
CA ASP A 50 5.40 10.62 -11.00
C ASP A 50 4.65 11.71 -11.79
N ASP A 51 3.34 11.54 -11.94
CA ASP A 51 2.52 12.37 -12.81
C ASP A 51 2.00 13.66 -12.15
N ASP A 52 2.03 13.74 -10.82
CA ASP A 52 1.40 14.85 -10.10
C ASP A 52 2.15 15.36 -8.85
N HIS A 53 3.34 14.81 -8.56
CA HIS A 53 4.23 15.23 -7.48
C HIS A 53 3.62 15.05 -6.08
N CYS A 54 2.65 14.15 -5.96
CA CYS A 54 1.90 13.94 -4.73
C CYS A 54 1.59 12.47 -4.47
N GLN A 55 1.81 12.02 -3.24
CA GLN A 55 1.36 10.70 -2.79
C GLN A 55 0.49 10.84 -1.55
N THR A 56 -0.66 10.17 -1.55
CA THR A 56 -1.52 10.08 -0.36
C THR A 56 -1.51 8.67 0.20
N MET A 57 -1.07 8.51 1.45
CA MET A 57 -1.12 7.24 2.18
C MET A 57 -2.08 7.32 3.36
N PHE A 58 -2.62 6.19 3.77
CA PHE A 58 -3.52 6.05 4.91
C PHE A 58 -3.01 5.01 5.89
N PHE A 59 -3.29 5.24 7.17
CA PHE A 59 -2.89 4.35 8.26
C PHE A 59 -4.08 4.06 9.16
N LEU A 60 -4.48 2.79 9.18
CA LEU A 60 -5.54 2.27 10.03
C LEU A 60 -4.96 1.87 11.38
N VAL A 61 -5.54 2.44 12.44
CA VAL A 61 -5.28 2.08 13.83
C VAL A 61 -6.55 1.46 14.41
N PRO A 62 -6.53 0.23 14.96
CA PRO A 62 -7.72 -0.39 15.51
C PRO A 62 -8.35 0.43 16.62
N LYS A 63 -9.68 0.41 16.69
CA LYS A 63 -10.44 1.24 17.63
C LYS A 63 -10.12 1.02 19.10
N LEU A 64 -9.65 -0.17 19.45
CA LEU A 64 -9.28 -0.55 20.82
C LEU A 64 -7.84 -0.17 21.20
N THR A 65 -7.05 0.37 20.27
CA THR A 65 -5.71 0.88 20.59
C THR A 65 -5.83 2.10 21.49
N THR A 66 -5.17 2.06 22.65
CA THR A 66 -5.20 3.13 23.66
C THR A 66 -3.87 3.85 23.83
N GLY A 67 -2.77 3.23 23.39
CA GLY A 67 -1.43 3.83 23.43
C GLY A 67 -1.22 4.84 22.29
N ALA A 68 -0.24 5.72 22.49
CA ALA A 68 0.21 6.62 21.42
C ALA A 68 0.72 5.83 20.22
N VAL A 69 0.52 6.40 19.04
CA VAL A 69 0.99 5.84 17.77
C VAL A 69 1.88 6.86 17.05
N TYR A 70 2.75 6.35 16.20
CA TYR A 70 3.70 7.12 15.42
C TYR A 70 3.62 6.69 13.97
N ILE A 71 3.66 7.65 13.06
CA ILE A 71 3.88 7.35 11.64
C ILE A 71 5.33 7.70 11.36
N ARG A 72 6.10 6.70 10.96
CA ARG A 72 7.53 6.85 10.74
C ARG A 72 7.84 6.86 9.27
N VAL A 73 8.80 7.67 8.88
CA VAL A 73 9.27 7.83 7.50
C VAL A 73 10.75 7.47 7.46
N PHE A 74 11.10 6.50 6.62
CA PHE A 74 12.48 6.18 6.30
C PHE A 74 12.91 7.05 5.13
N ASP A 75 14.09 7.66 5.24
CA ASP A 75 14.68 8.50 4.20
C ASP A 75 13.75 9.68 3.80
N PRO A 76 13.32 10.49 4.78
CA PRO A 76 12.32 11.54 4.54
C PRO A 76 12.84 12.68 3.68
N GLU A 77 14.16 12.87 3.57
CA GLU A 77 14.74 13.90 2.73
C GLU A 77 14.97 13.47 1.30
N CYS A 78 15.26 14.44 0.43
CA CYS A 78 15.61 14.20 -0.96
C CYS A 78 17.11 14.46 -1.18
N GLY A 79 17.94 13.44 -1.04
CA GLY A 79 19.38 13.43 -1.24
C GLY A 79 20.01 12.06 -0.96
N GLY A 80 21.34 12.01 -0.85
CA GLY A 80 21.99 10.80 -0.35
C GLY A 80 21.95 9.62 -1.32
N ALA A 81 21.77 8.41 -0.76
CA ALA A 81 22.08 7.16 -1.46
C ALA A 81 20.87 6.42 -2.06
N ALA A 82 19.64 6.65 -1.57
CA ALA A 82 18.46 6.01 -2.14
C ALA A 82 17.78 6.85 -3.22
N ASP A 83 17.86 8.17 -3.10
CA ASP A 83 17.12 9.12 -3.93
C ASP A 83 17.67 9.28 -5.35
N GLU A 84 16.86 9.89 -6.21
CA GLU A 84 17.19 10.11 -7.61
C GLU A 84 17.53 11.56 -7.92
N CYS A 85 18.83 11.84 -8.10
CA CYS A 85 19.32 13.17 -8.46
C CYS A 85 19.15 13.47 -9.95
N LYS A 86 18.66 14.67 -10.28
CA LYS A 86 18.62 15.24 -11.64
C LYS A 86 19.72 16.28 -11.90
N GLY A 87 20.86 16.08 -11.25
CA GLY A 87 22.10 16.82 -11.48
C GLY A 87 22.57 17.57 -10.24
N ILE A 88 21.71 18.36 -9.62
CA ILE A 88 21.96 18.97 -8.31
C ILE A 88 20.77 18.73 -7.39
N TRP A 89 21.04 18.34 -6.14
CA TRP A 89 20.00 18.23 -5.13
C TRP A 89 19.36 19.59 -4.88
N ASN A 90 18.09 19.72 -5.26
CA ASN A 90 17.31 20.94 -5.22
C ASN A 90 15.84 20.72 -4.82
N THR A 91 15.43 19.47 -4.60
CA THR A 91 14.06 19.13 -4.16
C THR A 91 13.86 19.33 -2.66
N THR A 92 12.65 19.77 -2.32
CA THR A 92 12.12 19.74 -0.95
C THR A 92 10.78 19.03 -0.97
N THR A 93 10.59 18.09 -0.05
CA THR A 93 9.38 17.25 0.07
C THR A 93 8.67 17.57 1.39
N ASP A 94 7.37 17.84 1.32
CA ASP A 94 6.52 18.04 2.49
C ASP A 94 5.81 16.74 2.88
N PHE A 95 5.85 16.38 4.15
CA PHE A 95 5.08 15.28 4.74
C PHE A 95 4.06 15.86 5.70
N SER A 96 2.77 15.70 5.38
CA SER A 96 1.67 16.28 6.15
C SER A 96 0.74 15.19 6.68
N VAL A 97 0.60 15.08 8.01
CA VAL A 97 -0.29 14.11 8.68
C VAL A 97 -1.62 14.77 9.01
N TYR A 98 -2.71 14.13 8.60
CA TYR A 98 -4.09 14.54 8.83
C TYR A 98 -4.86 13.47 9.61
N GLY A 99 -5.83 13.93 10.41
CA GLY A 99 -6.82 13.10 11.08
C GLY A 99 -8.17 13.80 11.17
N GLY A 100 -9.08 13.30 12.00
CA GLY A 100 -10.42 13.86 12.18
C GLY A 100 -11.33 13.71 10.96
N ALA A 101 -12.56 14.21 11.09
CA ALA A 101 -13.61 14.04 10.08
C ALA A 101 -13.16 14.54 8.68
N GLY A 102 -13.38 13.71 7.66
CA GLY A 102 -13.02 14.01 6.27
C GLY A 102 -11.59 13.64 5.88
N ALA A 103 -10.73 13.22 6.82
CA ALA A 103 -9.37 12.78 6.49
C ALA A 103 -9.37 11.62 5.48
N HIS A 104 -10.29 10.68 5.64
CA HIS A 104 -10.54 9.53 4.76
C HIS A 104 -11.93 9.57 4.09
N SER A 105 -12.98 10.00 4.79
CA SER A 105 -14.35 9.91 4.26
C SER A 105 -14.64 10.87 3.11
N SER A 106 -13.86 11.96 2.97
CA SER A 106 -13.91 12.85 1.83
C SER A 106 -13.65 12.07 0.53
N ALA A 107 -14.48 12.29 -0.49
CA ALA A 107 -14.31 11.61 -1.78
C ALA A 107 -12.96 11.98 -2.42
N ASP A 108 -12.59 13.26 -2.37
CA ASP A 108 -11.35 13.78 -2.94
C ASP A 108 -10.11 13.26 -2.20
N ALA A 109 -10.22 12.92 -0.90
CA ALA A 109 -9.12 12.32 -0.16
C ALA A 109 -8.79 10.90 -0.67
N ARG A 110 -9.78 10.19 -1.23
CA ARG A 110 -9.63 8.85 -1.81
C ARG A 110 -9.46 8.88 -3.33
N GLY A 111 -9.21 10.07 -3.89
CA GLY A 111 -8.92 10.24 -5.31
C GLY A 111 -7.53 9.71 -5.70
N THR A 112 -7.27 9.72 -7.00
CA THR A 112 -6.02 9.30 -7.66
C THR A 112 -5.30 10.51 -8.28
N SER A 113 -5.48 11.68 -7.66
CA SER A 113 -4.78 12.92 -8.01
C SER A 113 -5.05 13.99 -6.93
N PRO A 114 -4.16 14.96 -6.71
CA PRO A 114 -4.27 15.99 -5.69
C PRO A 114 -5.24 17.11 -6.09
N ARG A 115 -6.50 16.76 -6.32
CA ARG A 115 -7.56 17.69 -6.76
C ARG A 115 -8.63 17.87 -5.68
N GLY A 116 -9.29 19.02 -5.72
CA GLY A 116 -10.37 19.34 -4.78
C GLY A 116 -9.90 19.33 -3.32
N SER A 117 -10.66 18.68 -2.46
CA SER A 117 -10.44 18.61 -1.02
C SER A 117 -9.60 17.38 -0.61
N TYR A 118 -8.58 17.01 -1.40
CA TYR A 118 -7.73 15.85 -1.08
C TYR A 118 -6.98 16.00 0.25
N ARG A 119 -6.69 17.23 0.69
CA ARG A 119 -6.16 17.59 2.03
C ARG A 119 -7.23 17.76 3.12
N ALA A 120 -8.47 17.28 2.91
CA ALA A 120 -9.52 17.34 3.93
C ALA A 120 -9.11 16.66 5.25
N GLY A 121 -9.75 17.05 6.36
CA GLY A 121 -9.38 16.64 7.71
C GLY A 121 -8.62 17.74 8.47
N ASN A 122 -8.23 17.44 9.70
CA ASN A 122 -7.44 18.31 10.55
C ASN A 122 -5.96 18.01 10.34
N LEU A 123 -5.17 19.02 9.97
CA LEU A 123 -3.72 18.90 9.94
C LEU A 123 -3.19 18.73 11.37
N LEU A 124 -2.52 17.61 11.64
CA LEU A 124 -1.97 17.27 12.95
C LEU A 124 -0.49 17.64 13.05
N MET A 125 0.26 17.40 11.97
CA MET A 125 1.70 17.65 11.90
C MET A 125 2.12 17.83 10.44
N GLN A 126 3.09 18.70 10.18
CA GLN A 126 3.71 18.86 8.88
C GLN A 126 5.20 19.12 9.07
N GLU A 127 6.03 18.45 8.28
CA GLU A 127 7.47 18.68 8.22
C GLU A 127 7.92 18.71 6.76
N SER A 128 8.98 19.47 6.49
CA SER A 128 9.55 19.66 5.16
C SER A 128 11.01 19.22 5.19
N TYR A 129 11.41 18.42 4.22
CA TYR A 129 12.75 17.86 4.13
C TYR A 129 13.39 18.21 2.79
N ALA A 130 14.63 18.69 2.84
CA ALA A 130 15.51 18.86 1.69
C ALA A 130 16.79 18.05 1.97
N ALA A 131 17.66 17.86 0.97
CA ALA A 131 18.90 17.10 1.12
C ALA A 131 19.64 17.35 2.44
N ASP A 132 19.69 16.34 3.32
CA ASP A 132 20.32 16.40 4.64
C ASP A 132 20.92 15.02 5.01
N ALA A 133 22.25 14.98 5.16
CA ALA A 133 22.95 13.76 5.54
C ALA A 133 22.60 13.26 6.96
N ALA A 134 21.94 14.08 7.80
CA ALA A 134 21.49 13.66 9.12
C ALA A 134 20.30 12.71 9.07
N THR A 135 19.50 12.73 8.00
CA THR A 135 18.31 11.88 7.84
C THR A 135 18.46 10.81 6.75
N ASP A 136 19.54 10.84 5.96
CA ASP A 136 19.91 9.84 4.93
C ASP A 136 19.96 8.42 5.48
N GLN A 137 19.03 7.59 5.01
CA GLN A 137 18.77 6.23 5.44
C GLN A 137 18.43 6.09 6.93
N HIS A 138 17.87 7.14 7.53
CA HIS A 138 17.37 7.13 8.90
C HIS A 138 15.86 7.26 8.94
N TRP A 139 15.30 6.89 10.09
CA TRP A 139 13.86 7.01 10.34
C TRP A 139 13.57 8.30 11.09
N ALA A 140 12.70 9.14 10.52
CA ALA A 140 12.00 10.20 11.24
C ALA A 140 10.65 9.70 11.78
N SER A 141 10.18 10.30 12.87
CA SER A 141 8.94 9.88 13.54
C SER A 141 8.00 11.05 13.74
N PHE A 142 6.78 10.91 13.22
CA PHE A 142 5.70 11.88 13.39
C PHE A 142 4.80 11.41 14.54
N GLY A 143 4.46 12.33 15.44
CA GLY A 143 3.68 12.06 16.64
C GLY A 143 4.43 12.44 17.93
N PRO A 144 4.00 11.96 19.11
CA PRO A 144 2.95 10.96 19.31
C PRO A 144 1.55 11.45 18.90
N PHE A 145 0.75 10.55 18.33
CA PHE A 145 -0.67 10.77 18.08
C PHE A 145 -1.52 9.91 19.02
N ASP A 146 -2.58 10.49 19.58
CA ASP A 146 -3.67 9.71 20.18
C ASP A 146 -4.46 9.06 19.02
N PRO A 147 -4.71 7.74 19.02
CA PRO A 147 -5.50 7.07 17.98
C PRO A 147 -6.80 7.79 17.61
N LYS A 148 -7.47 8.41 18.58
CA LYS A 148 -8.74 9.14 18.38
C LYS A 148 -8.59 10.45 17.61
N GLN A 149 -7.37 10.92 17.37
CA GLN A 149 -7.11 12.03 16.46
C GLN A 149 -7.33 11.62 14.99
N GLY A 150 -7.27 10.33 14.65
CA GLY A 150 -7.66 9.84 13.33
C GLY A 150 -9.17 9.94 13.10
N GLU A 151 -9.60 9.77 11.86
CA GLU A 151 -11.02 9.66 11.54
C GLU A 151 -11.56 8.29 11.94
N LEU A 152 -12.62 8.23 12.74
CA LEU A 152 -13.30 6.95 12.98
C LEU A 152 -13.98 6.50 11.68
N VAL A 153 -13.53 5.39 11.11
CA VAL A 153 -14.11 4.76 9.91
C VAL A 153 -14.82 3.47 10.33
N PRO A 154 -16.17 3.46 10.44
CA PRO A 154 -16.92 2.32 10.92
C PRO A 154 -16.69 1.03 10.11
N GLU A 155 -16.48 1.15 8.80
CA GLU A 155 -16.22 0.03 7.90
C GLU A 155 -14.92 -0.71 8.23
N PHE A 156 -13.96 -0.03 8.88
CA PHE A 156 -12.68 -0.60 9.31
C PHE A 156 -12.61 -0.89 10.80
N ASP A 157 -13.66 -0.57 11.57
CA ASP A 157 -13.67 -0.61 13.04
C ASP A 157 -12.39 0.01 13.66
N GLY A 158 -11.99 1.17 13.15
CA GLY A 158 -10.73 1.82 13.53
C GLY A 158 -10.66 3.28 13.15
N TYR A 159 -9.58 3.91 13.59
CA TYR A 159 -9.25 5.30 13.29
C TYR A 159 -8.25 5.35 12.13
N VAL A 160 -8.51 6.21 11.16
CA VAL A 160 -7.66 6.38 9.97
C VAL A 160 -6.94 7.72 10.03
N PHE A 161 -5.63 7.68 9.92
CA PHE A 161 -4.79 8.83 9.64
C PHE A 161 -4.48 8.88 8.15
N LYS A 162 -4.29 10.06 7.60
CA LYS A 162 -3.85 10.29 6.23
C LYS A 162 -2.51 11.01 6.24
N VAL A 163 -1.59 10.60 5.39
CA VAL A 163 -0.35 11.31 5.10
C VAL A 163 -0.40 11.77 3.66
N VAL A 164 -0.14 13.04 3.43
CA VAL A 164 0.07 13.60 2.10
C VAL A 164 1.53 13.98 1.99
N VAL A 165 2.21 13.36 1.02
CA VAL A 165 3.58 13.67 0.61
C VAL A 165 3.50 14.52 -0.65
N GLU A 166 4.17 15.67 -0.69
CA GLU A 166 4.17 16.55 -1.85
C GLU A 166 5.57 17.10 -2.13
N GLY A 167 6.07 16.94 -3.35
CA GLY A 167 7.28 17.62 -3.81
C GLY A 167 7.00 19.11 -4.01
N LYS A 168 7.65 19.98 -3.23
CA LYS A 168 7.39 21.44 -3.22
C LYS A 168 8.29 22.24 -4.15
N SER A 169 9.50 21.75 -4.40
CA SER A 169 10.49 22.41 -5.23
C SER A 169 11.39 21.37 -5.88
N GLY A 170 12.26 21.81 -6.80
CA GLY A 170 13.23 20.94 -7.45
C GLY A 170 12.64 19.92 -8.41
N ASP A 171 13.52 19.08 -8.96
CA ASP A 171 13.22 18.05 -9.96
C ASP A 171 13.75 16.66 -9.61
N ASP A 172 14.41 16.51 -8.45
CA ASP A 172 14.87 15.22 -7.93
C ASP A 172 13.70 14.38 -7.39
N GLY A 173 13.89 13.05 -7.36
CA GLY A 173 12.95 12.07 -6.82
C GLY A 173 13.32 11.64 -5.40
N ASN A 174 12.39 11.80 -4.45
CA ASN A 174 12.52 11.32 -3.08
C ASN A 174 11.91 9.92 -2.96
N LEU A 175 12.73 8.94 -2.60
CA LEU A 175 12.44 7.53 -2.41
C LEU A 175 12.40 7.19 -0.92
N TYR A 176 11.22 6.91 -0.40
CA TYR A 176 11.00 6.72 1.03
C TYR A 176 10.12 5.49 1.33
N ALA A 177 10.02 5.16 2.61
CA ALA A 177 9.09 4.15 3.11
C ALA A 177 8.44 4.60 4.42
N PHE A 178 7.29 4.02 4.76
CA PHE A 178 6.61 4.29 6.02
C PHE A 178 6.60 3.09 6.97
N TYR A 179 6.34 3.38 8.24
CA TYR A 179 5.99 2.38 9.24
C TYR A 179 4.97 2.94 10.24
N LEU A 180 3.87 2.23 10.47
CA LEU A 180 2.95 2.55 11.57
C LEU A 180 3.42 1.88 12.85
N SER A 181 3.80 2.67 13.86
CA SER A 181 4.41 2.15 15.08
C SER A 181 3.68 2.53 16.37
N SER A 182 3.78 1.66 17.37
CA SER A 182 3.46 1.96 18.77
C SER A 182 4.63 2.56 19.56
N ALA A 183 5.82 2.69 18.96
CA ALA A 183 7.02 3.24 19.60
C ALA A 183 7.63 4.39 18.79
N LEU A 184 8.21 5.36 19.52
CA LEU A 184 8.80 6.56 18.91
C LEU A 184 10.05 6.24 18.09
N ASN A 185 10.95 5.41 18.62
CA ASN A 185 12.29 5.18 18.05
C ASN A 185 12.48 3.76 17.49
N GLU A 186 11.54 2.83 17.70
CA GLU A 186 11.58 1.47 17.13
C GLU A 186 10.38 1.14 16.24
N ASN A 187 10.58 0.33 15.20
CA ASN A 187 9.52 -0.09 14.29
C ASN A 187 8.73 -1.25 14.92
N VAL A 188 7.88 -0.91 15.90
CA VAL A 188 7.04 -1.85 16.63
C VAL A 188 5.63 -1.85 16.02
N PRO A 189 5.13 -2.98 15.47
CA PRO A 189 3.83 -3.00 14.80
C PRO A 189 2.67 -2.80 15.78
N ILE A 190 1.56 -2.30 15.24
CA ILE A 190 0.26 -2.27 15.93
C ILE A 190 -0.55 -3.46 15.45
N GLU A 191 -0.88 -4.39 16.36
CA GLU A 191 -1.73 -5.54 16.01
C GLU A 191 -3.06 -5.06 15.44
N GLY A 192 -3.46 -5.57 14.27
CA GLY A 192 -4.67 -5.15 13.55
C GLY A 192 -4.54 -3.83 12.78
N GLY A 193 -3.42 -3.10 12.92
CA GLY A 193 -3.14 -1.93 12.10
C GLY A 193 -2.93 -2.27 10.62
N ASN A 194 -2.91 -1.25 9.76
CA ASN A 194 -2.52 -1.42 8.37
C ASN A 194 -2.13 -0.09 7.74
N GLY A 195 -1.28 -0.14 6.71
CA GLY A 195 -1.09 0.96 5.76
C GLY A 195 -1.83 0.67 4.47
N PHE A 196 -2.41 1.68 3.84
CA PHE A 196 -3.09 1.52 2.56
C PHE A 196 -3.11 2.81 1.75
N THR A 197 -3.36 2.68 0.45
CA THR A 197 -3.53 3.83 -0.46
C THR A 197 -4.59 3.53 -1.51
N TYR A 198 -5.05 4.54 -2.24
CA TYR A 198 -5.89 4.41 -3.42
C TYR A 198 -5.09 4.50 -4.74
N GLU A 199 -3.84 4.95 -4.65
CA GLU A 199 -2.89 5.08 -5.75
C GLU A 199 -1.46 4.95 -5.21
N TYR A 200 -0.61 4.22 -5.93
CA TYR A 200 0.81 4.14 -5.63
C TYR A 200 1.61 4.82 -6.73
N ALA A 201 2.52 5.72 -6.37
CA ALA A 201 3.75 6.01 -7.10
C ALA A 201 4.91 5.28 -6.39
N PHE A 202 5.65 4.46 -7.14
CA PHE A 202 6.67 3.60 -6.55
C PHE A 202 7.80 3.18 -7.48
N ARG A 203 8.96 2.87 -6.89
CA ARG A 203 10.15 2.33 -7.55
C ARG A 203 10.05 0.83 -7.76
N LEU A 204 10.15 0.40 -9.01
CA LEU A 204 10.30 -1.01 -9.38
C LEU A 204 11.69 -1.55 -9.00
N PRO A 205 11.79 -2.83 -8.55
CA PRO A 205 13.08 -3.49 -8.37
C PRO A 205 13.86 -3.57 -9.69
N THR A 206 15.17 -3.36 -9.64
CA THR A 206 16.07 -3.39 -10.81
C THR A 206 16.48 -4.80 -11.24
N LYS A 207 15.96 -5.85 -10.62
CA LYS A 207 16.28 -7.24 -10.97
C LYS A 207 15.31 -7.75 -12.04
N PRO A 208 15.77 -8.11 -13.26
CA PRO A 208 14.94 -8.76 -14.25
C PRO A 208 14.24 -10.02 -13.71
N GLY A 209 12.95 -10.13 -13.98
CA GLY A 209 12.09 -11.21 -13.48
C GLY A 209 11.60 -11.04 -12.05
N ALA A 210 12.00 -9.98 -11.33
CA ALA A 210 11.37 -9.63 -10.05
C ALA A 210 9.89 -9.32 -10.25
N GLN A 211 9.08 -9.68 -9.26
CA GLN A 211 7.65 -9.43 -9.26
C GLN A 211 7.28 -8.44 -8.17
N VAL A 212 6.60 -7.36 -8.55
CA VAL A 212 5.87 -6.50 -7.62
C VAL A 212 4.43 -7.00 -7.55
N HIS A 213 3.87 -7.00 -6.36
CA HIS A 213 2.49 -7.42 -6.09
C HIS A 213 1.69 -6.25 -5.53
N LEU A 214 0.56 -5.94 -6.16
CA LEU A 214 -0.37 -4.92 -5.69
C LEU A 214 -1.72 -5.57 -5.35
N TYR A 215 -2.27 -5.25 -4.18
CA TYR A 215 -3.41 -5.95 -3.61
C TYR A 215 -4.68 -5.08 -3.49
N PRO A 216 -5.37 -4.74 -4.60
CA PRO A 216 -6.60 -3.97 -4.53
C PRO A 216 -7.70 -4.79 -3.86
N PHE A 217 -8.39 -4.21 -2.89
CA PHE A 217 -9.49 -4.84 -2.16
C PHE A 217 -10.82 -4.73 -2.91
N ILE A 218 -11.51 -5.86 -3.09
CA ILE A 218 -12.75 -5.94 -3.86
C ILE A 218 -13.96 -5.96 -2.93
N GLY A 219 -14.63 -4.81 -2.83
CA GLY A 219 -15.88 -4.68 -2.08
C GLY A 219 -17.05 -5.48 -2.66
N GLN A 220 -18.08 -5.69 -1.84
CA GLN A 220 -19.28 -6.46 -2.19
C GLN A 220 -20.00 -5.93 -3.45
N ASN A 221 -19.90 -4.63 -3.71
CA ASN A 221 -20.60 -3.96 -4.82
C ASN A 221 -19.77 -3.79 -6.12
N VAL A 222 -18.51 -4.24 -6.15
CA VAL A 222 -17.61 -4.06 -7.32
C VAL A 222 -17.90 -5.09 -8.43
N VAL A 223 -18.46 -4.69 -9.57
CA VAL A 223 -18.81 -5.64 -10.66
C VAL A 223 -17.68 -5.81 -11.67
N SER A 224 -16.94 -4.73 -11.92
CA SER A 224 -15.76 -4.72 -12.75
C SER A 224 -14.74 -3.77 -12.17
N ILE A 225 -13.50 -4.00 -12.52
CA ILE A 225 -12.39 -3.10 -12.22
C ILE A 225 -11.74 -2.61 -13.50
N LYS A 226 -11.18 -1.41 -13.42
CA LYS A 226 -10.30 -0.83 -14.42
C LYS A 226 -8.97 -0.54 -13.73
N GLN A 227 -7.95 -1.29 -14.13
CA GLN A 227 -6.59 -1.05 -13.70
C GLN A 227 -5.99 0.03 -14.60
N SER A 228 -5.31 0.99 -14.00
CA SER A 228 -4.61 2.08 -14.68
C SER A 228 -3.16 2.13 -14.22
N ASN A 229 -2.24 2.37 -15.13
CA ASN A 229 -0.82 2.56 -14.83
C ASN A 229 -0.19 3.57 -15.76
N PHE A 230 0.84 4.24 -15.25
CA PHE A 230 1.59 5.27 -15.93
C PHE A 230 3.09 4.99 -15.86
N ASP A 231 3.78 5.29 -16.95
CA ASP A 231 5.24 5.23 -17.07
C ASP A 231 5.88 3.86 -16.84
N ALA A 232 5.19 2.78 -17.21
CA ALA A 232 5.73 1.43 -17.09
C ALA A 232 6.72 1.04 -18.21
N ASP A 233 6.98 1.93 -19.19
CA ASP A 233 7.90 1.73 -20.33
C ASP A 233 7.68 0.48 -21.18
N ALA A 234 6.49 -0.14 -21.09
CA ALA A 234 6.21 -1.48 -21.57
C ALA A 234 7.25 -2.51 -21.08
N ASP A 235 7.88 -2.26 -19.93
CA ASP A 235 9.02 -3.01 -19.42
C ASP A 235 8.61 -4.16 -18.50
N GLY A 236 7.81 -5.07 -19.05
CA GLY A 236 7.37 -6.23 -18.29
C GLY A 236 6.08 -6.86 -18.79
N GLN A 237 5.38 -7.47 -17.85
CA GLN A 237 4.01 -7.93 -18.02
C GLN A 237 3.24 -7.70 -16.73
N LEU A 238 1.96 -7.37 -16.87
CA LEU A 238 1.02 -7.32 -15.75
C LEU A 238 0.08 -8.52 -15.82
N ARG A 239 -0.11 -9.21 -14.70
CA ARG A 239 -1.04 -10.34 -14.59
C ARG A 239 -1.88 -10.26 -13.34
N LEU A 240 -3.17 -10.51 -13.51
CA LEU A 240 -4.15 -10.57 -12.44
C LEU A 240 -4.34 -12.02 -11.94
N TYR A 241 -4.15 -12.22 -10.64
CA TYR A 241 -4.40 -13.46 -9.91
C TYR A 241 -5.45 -13.24 -8.82
N SER A 242 -6.22 -14.28 -8.55
CA SER A 242 -7.22 -14.27 -7.48
C SER A 242 -7.62 -15.70 -7.09
N VAL A 243 -8.59 -15.83 -6.19
CA VAL A 243 -9.22 -17.13 -5.92
C VAL A 243 -9.91 -17.75 -7.15
N ALA A 244 -10.28 -16.92 -8.13
CA ALA A 244 -11.02 -17.30 -9.33
C ALA A 244 -10.21 -17.18 -10.64
N ARG A 245 -9.04 -16.54 -10.61
CA ARG A 245 -8.21 -16.24 -11.79
C ARG A 245 -6.77 -16.69 -11.60
N ASN A 246 -6.18 -17.22 -12.66
CA ASN A 246 -4.80 -17.70 -12.67
C ASN A 246 -4.00 -17.00 -13.78
N GLY A 247 -3.71 -15.71 -13.59
CA GLY A 247 -2.84 -14.92 -14.47
C GLY A 247 -3.55 -14.36 -15.70
N GLN A 248 -4.67 -13.68 -15.51
CA GLN A 248 -5.33 -12.94 -16.58
C GLN A 248 -4.44 -11.76 -17.02
N PRO A 249 -4.16 -11.57 -18.33
CA PRO A 249 -3.28 -10.49 -18.79
C PRO A 249 -3.88 -9.09 -18.53
N GLY A 250 -3.06 -8.18 -18.00
CA GLY A 250 -3.32 -6.73 -17.96
C GLY A 250 -2.45 -5.97 -18.96
N GLN A 251 -2.74 -4.68 -19.18
CA GLN A 251 -1.95 -3.82 -20.06
C GLN A 251 -0.93 -3.01 -19.28
N LEU A 252 0.29 -2.87 -19.83
CA LEU A 252 1.29 -1.93 -19.34
C LEU A 252 1.30 -0.68 -20.20
N SER A 253 1.58 0.46 -19.59
CA SER A 253 1.84 1.73 -20.24
C SER A 253 3.22 1.76 -20.90
N GLY A 254 3.38 2.63 -21.89
CA GLY A 254 4.71 3.04 -22.36
C GLY A 254 5.24 4.25 -21.58
N ASP A 255 6.39 4.74 -22.01
CA ASP A 255 7.04 5.96 -21.51
C ASP A 255 6.09 7.17 -21.56
N ASN A 256 5.90 7.82 -20.42
CA ASN A 256 5.11 9.01 -20.19
C ASN A 256 3.67 8.88 -20.72
N GLN A 257 3.09 7.69 -20.59
CA GLN A 257 1.76 7.36 -21.10
C GLN A 257 0.93 6.65 -20.05
N TRP A 258 -0.39 6.85 -20.10
CA TRP A 258 -1.35 6.03 -19.36
C TRP A 258 -1.77 4.82 -20.18
N SER A 259 -2.01 3.70 -19.50
CA SER A 259 -2.59 2.49 -20.08
C SER A 259 -3.54 1.84 -19.10
N GLU A 260 -4.58 1.21 -19.64
CA GLU A 260 -5.68 0.66 -18.86
C GLU A 260 -6.09 -0.74 -19.33
N SER A 261 -6.50 -1.59 -18.39
CA SER A 261 -7.21 -2.82 -18.70
C SER A 261 -8.41 -3.05 -17.79
N LYS A 262 -9.52 -3.51 -18.39
CA LYS A 262 -10.78 -3.81 -17.69
C LYS A 262 -10.92 -5.30 -17.42
N HIS A 263 -11.37 -5.62 -16.21
CA HIS A 263 -11.61 -7.00 -15.77
C HIS A 263 -12.96 -7.08 -15.06
N LEU A 264 -13.79 -8.05 -15.45
CA LEU A 264 -14.99 -8.38 -14.67
C LEU A 264 -14.56 -9.04 -13.36
N ILE A 265 -15.34 -8.84 -12.30
CA ILE A 265 -15.12 -9.48 -11.01
C ILE A 265 -15.99 -10.73 -10.88
N ASP A 266 -15.37 -11.83 -10.48
CA ASP A 266 -16.05 -13.08 -10.12
C ASP A 266 -16.68 -12.93 -8.73
N PRO A 267 -17.90 -13.43 -8.48
CA PRO A 267 -18.53 -13.36 -7.16
C PRO A 267 -17.66 -13.90 -6.01
N ARG A 268 -16.79 -14.88 -6.28
CA ARG A 268 -15.87 -15.45 -5.28
C ARG A 268 -14.76 -14.49 -4.85
N GLU A 269 -14.51 -13.44 -5.62
CA GLU A 269 -13.48 -12.43 -5.31
C GLU A 269 -14.01 -11.35 -4.34
N LYS A 270 -15.32 -11.32 -4.04
CA LYS A 270 -15.90 -10.29 -3.16
C LYS A 270 -15.43 -10.46 -1.71
N GLY A 271 -15.06 -9.33 -1.10
CA GLY A 271 -14.55 -9.28 0.26
C GLY A 271 -13.11 -9.78 0.39
N LEU A 272 -12.39 -9.92 -0.72
CA LEU A 272 -11.00 -10.37 -0.78
C LEU A 272 -10.16 -9.38 -1.58
N SER A 273 -8.84 -9.46 -1.39
CA SER A 273 -7.89 -8.76 -2.25
C SER A 273 -7.66 -9.54 -3.54
N LEU A 274 -7.36 -8.86 -4.64
CA LEU A 274 -6.74 -9.46 -5.82
C LEU A 274 -5.21 -9.41 -5.68
N ASP A 275 -4.48 -10.03 -6.61
CA ASP A 275 -3.03 -9.88 -6.76
C ASP A 275 -2.73 -9.44 -8.20
N MET A 276 -2.37 -8.17 -8.37
CA MET A 276 -1.88 -7.60 -9.61
C MET A 276 -0.35 -7.71 -9.61
N ALA A 277 0.17 -8.73 -10.30
CA ALA A 277 1.59 -9.04 -10.34
C ALA A 277 2.24 -8.37 -11.56
N TYR A 278 3.11 -7.39 -11.32
CA TYR A 278 4.00 -6.79 -12.32
C TYR A 278 5.29 -7.60 -12.34
N THR A 279 5.63 -8.23 -13.47
CA THR A 279 6.96 -8.86 -13.66
C THR A 279 7.88 -7.93 -14.46
N LYS A 280 8.94 -7.42 -13.83
CA LYS A 280 9.95 -6.54 -14.47
C LYS A 280 10.75 -7.31 -15.52
N LYS A 281 10.99 -6.69 -16.69
CA LYS A 281 11.76 -7.31 -17.77
C LYS A 281 13.21 -6.81 -17.84
N SER A 282 13.46 -5.51 -17.72
CA SER A 282 14.81 -4.94 -17.76
C SER A 282 15.42 -4.74 -16.37
N ALA A 283 16.68 -4.31 -16.35
CA ALA A 283 17.35 -3.87 -15.13
C ALA A 283 17.34 -2.35 -14.94
N ALA A 284 16.71 -1.60 -15.84
CA ALA A 284 16.63 -0.15 -15.75
C ALA A 284 15.78 0.24 -14.53
N PRO A 285 16.25 1.18 -13.69
CA PRO A 285 15.41 1.84 -12.70
C PRO A 285 14.18 2.41 -13.40
N ASN A 286 13.02 2.25 -12.78
CA ASN A 286 11.80 2.87 -13.27
C ASN A 286 10.83 3.07 -12.11
N ASP A 287 10.10 4.17 -12.16
CA ASP A 287 9.04 4.55 -11.25
C ASP A 287 7.70 4.42 -11.98
N VAL A 288 6.68 3.98 -11.27
CA VAL A 288 5.37 3.69 -11.87
C VAL A 288 4.27 4.22 -10.98
N VAL A 289 3.27 4.87 -11.59
CA VAL A 289 2.00 5.16 -10.93
C VAL A 289 0.99 4.08 -11.25
N PHE A 290 0.25 3.61 -10.25
CA PHE A 290 -0.74 2.54 -10.40
C PHE A 290 -1.94 2.75 -9.49
N TYR A 291 -3.14 2.63 -10.06
CA TYR A 291 -4.39 2.57 -9.30
C TYR A 291 -5.40 1.65 -9.96
N VAL A 292 -6.47 1.33 -9.22
CA VAL A 292 -7.60 0.53 -9.71
C VAL A 292 -8.89 1.23 -9.32
N THR A 293 -9.82 1.33 -10.26
CA THR A 293 -11.16 1.87 -10.04
C THR A 293 -12.25 0.82 -10.26
N ASP A 294 -13.39 1.00 -9.62
CA ASP A 294 -14.60 0.21 -9.87
C ASP A 294 -15.39 0.67 -11.10
N GLN A 295 -16.56 0.07 -11.36
CA GLN A 295 -17.42 0.43 -12.48
C GLN A 295 -17.99 1.86 -12.47
N TYR A 296 -17.81 2.59 -11.37
CA TYR A 296 -18.24 3.98 -11.21
C TYR A 296 -17.04 4.93 -11.11
N ASP A 297 -15.86 4.50 -11.58
CA ASP A 297 -14.59 5.23 -11.52
C ASP A 297 -14.18 5.62 -10.09
N ARG A 298 -14.61 4.84 -9.07
CA ARG A 298 -14.18 5.05 -7.68
C ARG A 298 -12.95 4.22 -7.39
N ALA A 299 -11.90 4.84 -6.89
CA ALA A 299 -10.65 4.15 -6.56
C ALA A 299 -10.86 3.08 -5.48
N LEU A 300 -10.13 1.97 -5.62
CA LEU A 300 -10.12 0.86 -4.69
C LEU A 300 -8.85 0.89 -3.84
N PRO A 301 -8.95 0.60 -2.53
CA PRO A 301 -7.80 0.66 -1.65
C PRO A 301 -6.88 -0.55 -1.86
N PHE A 302 -5.58 -0.30 -1.86
CA PHE A 302 -4.50 -1.28 -1.78
C PHE A 302 -3.97 -1.32 -0.35
N PHE A 303 -4.11 -2.45 0.32
CA PHE A 303 -3.59 -2.61 1.68
C PHE A 303 -2.21 -3.26 1.64
N ALA A 304 -1.25 -2.67 2.34
CA ALA A 304 0.12 -3.18 2.46
C ALA A 304 0.11 -4.63 2.98
N VAL A 305 -0.75 -4.92 3.96
CA VAL A 305 -1.13 -6.28 4.33
C VAL A 305 -2.49 -6.61 3.71
N PRO A 306 -2.58 -7.52 2.72
CA PRO A 306 -3.83 -7.78 2.00
C PRO A 306 -4.92 -8.33 2.92
N LEU A 307 -6.10 -7.71 2.90
CA LEU A 307 -7.27 -8.19 3.62
C LEU A 307 -7.71 -9.54 3.05
N GLY A 308 -7.91 -10.52 3.93
CA GLY A 308 -8.15 -11.93 3.56
C GLY A 308 -6.85 -12.73 3.29
N GLY A 309 -5.68 -12.10 3.38
CA GLY A 309 -4.38 -12.69 3.08
C GLY A 309 -4.07 -12.72 1.58
N LYS A 310 -2.85 -13.19 1.23
CA LYS A 310 -2.46 -13.33 -0.18
C LYS A 310 -3.42 -14.26 -0.92
N PRO A 311 -3.99 -13.84 -2.07
CA PRO A 311 -4.92 -14.66 -2.81
C PRO A 311 -4.28 -15.97 -3.25
N ARG A 312 -5.03 -17.07 -3.14
CA ARG A 312 -4.62 -18.38 -3.64
C ARG A 312 -5.68 -18.91 -4.58
N TYR A 313 -5.30 -19.24 -5.80
CA TYR A 313 -6.23 -19.79 -6.79
C TYR A 313 -6.83 -21.11 -6.31
N HIS A 314 -8.16 -21.22 -6.37
CA HIS A 314 -8.87 -22.43 -6.01
C HIS A 314 -9.04 -23.34 -7.23
N TYR A 315 -8.20 -24.37 -7.32
CA TYR A 315 -8.30 -25.38 -8.37
C TYR A 315 -9.60 -26.16 -8.26
N THR A 316 -10.39 -26.19 -9.33
CA THR A 316 -11.49 -27.15 -9.48
C THR A 316 -10.96 -28.35 -10.27
N VAL A 317 -10.64 -29.44 -9.57
CA VAL A 317 -10.19 -30.69 -10.21
C VAL A 317 -11.43 -31.45 -10.67
N ASN A 318 -11.74 -31.38 -11.97
CA ASN A 318 -12.75 -32.24 -12.57
C ASN A 318 -12.15 -33.63 -12.82
N ILE A 319 -12.32 -34.55 -11.86
CA ILE A 319 -12.00 -35.96 -12.05
C ILE A 319 -13.05 -36.56 -13.00
N ARG A 320 -12.65 -36.83 -14.25
CA ARG A 320 -13.44 -37.69 -15.14
C ARG A 320 -13.07 -39.13 -14.84
N PHE A 321 -13.99 -39.89 -14.26
CA PHE A 321 -13.88 -41.35 -14.25
C PHE A 321 -14.02 -41.85 -15.69
N LYS A 322 -13.05 -42.66 -16.14
CA LYS A 322 -13.12 -43.40 -17.41
C LYS A 322 -13.92 -44.69 -17.21
#